data_AF-A0A8T6IH01-F1
#
_entry.id   AF-A0A8T6IH01-F1
#
_cell.length_a   1.000
_cell.length_b   1.000
_cell.length_c   1.000
_cell.angle_alpha   90.00
_cell.angle_beta   90.00
_cell.angle_gamma   90.00
#
_symmetry.space_group_name_H-M   'P 1'
#
loop_
_entity.id
_entity.type
_entity.pdbx_description
1 polymer ?
#
loop_
_entity_poly.entity_id
_entity_poly.type
_entity_poly.pdbx_seq_one_letter_code
_entity_poly.pdbx_strand_id
1 'polypeptide(L)'
;MAGVVPVSIFLRGGPAAPTLTLGTERARYLTFDYLACRLDAMDATEWLYSDNPVARVNLPNMHSPASDRVEMYAQAVRGLLTLEPDGVKRAKYLEFIDISAALTDNEFRRYRR
;
A
#
# COMPACT_ATOMS: atom_id res chain seq x y z
N MET A 1 -27.19 4.72 -13.38
CA MET A 1 -26.32 5.80 -12.87
C MET A 1 -25.09 5.15 -12.27
N ALA A 2 -23.88 5.59 -12.63
CA ALA A 2 -22.65 5.17 -11.96
C ALA A 2 -22.46 6.02 -10.70
N GLY A 3 -22.31 5.39 -9.53
CA GLY A 3 -22.02 6.07 -8.27
C GLY A 3 -20.52 6.15 -8.01
N VAL A 4 -20.08 7.16 -7.28
CA VAL A 4 -18.70 7.25 -6.76
C VAL A 4 -18.69 6.65 -5.36
N VAL A 5 -17.80 5.69 -5.10
CA VAL A 5 -17.59 5.10 -3.77
C VAL A 5 -16.23 5.58 -3.24
N PRO A 6 -16.21 6.37 -2.15
CA PRO A 6 -14.95 6.75 -1.52
C PRO A 6 -14.31 5.54 -0.83
N VAL A 7 -13.02 5.35 -1.08
CA VAL A 7 -12.19 4.33 -0.44
C VAL A 7 -11.03 5.03 0.25
N SER A 8 -10.77 4.71 1.51
CA SER A 8 -9.60 5.20 2.24
C SER A 8 -8.67 4.04 2.55
N ILE A 9 -7.41 4.18 2.14
CA ILE A 9 -6.36 3.19 2.32
C ILE A 9 -5.48 3.63 3.49
N PHE A 10 -5.39 2.78 4.51
CA PHE A 10 -4.57 2.98 5.71
C PHE A 10 -3.35 2.06 5.63
N LEU A 11 -2.17 2.66 5.68
CA LEU A 11 -0.91 1.91 5.60
C LEU A 11 -0.57 1.17 6.90
N ARG A 12 -0.95 1.71 8.06
CA ARG A 12 -0.62 1.16 9.38
C ARG A 12 -1.66 1.56 10.42
N GLY A 13 -2.18 0.58 11.15
CA GLY A 13 -3.02 0.76 12.33
C GLY A 13 -4.15 1.78 12.17
N GLY A 14 -4.74 2.15 13.31
CA GLY A 14 -5.74 3.22 13.40
C GLY A 14 -7.19 2.75 13.37
N PRO A 15 -8.11 3.51 14.01
CA PRO A 15 -9.53 3.22 13.95
C PRO A 15 -9.99 3.38 12.50
N ALA A 16 -10.39 2.26 11.88
CA ALA A 16 -11.14 2.25 10.63
C ALA A 16 -12.59 2.71 10.90
N ALA A 17 -12.75 3.88 11.53
CA ALA A 17 -14.06 4.45 11.76
C ALA A 17 -14.72 4.62 10.39
N PRO A 18 -15.87 4.00 10.11
CA PRO A 18 -16.43 3.91 8.76
C PRO A 18 -16.87 5.26 8.17
N THR A 19 -16.78 6.31 8.97
CA THR A 19 -17.25 7.65 8.66
C THR A 19 -16.14 8.65 8.99
N LEU A 20 -15.87 9.57 8.06
CA LEU A 20 -15.01 10.72 8.30
C LEU A 20 -15.87 11.96 8.51
N THR A 21 -15.65 12.67 9.62
CA THR A 21 -16.29 13.95 9.90
C THR A 21 -15.25 15.06 9.84
N LEU A 22 -15.42 15.99 8.90
CA LEU A 22 -14.64 17.21 8.84
C LEU A 22 -15.40 18.33 9.56
N GLY A 23 -14.75 18.94 10.54
CA GLY A 23 -15.37 19.95 11.40
C GLY A 23 -14.36 20.63 12.30
N THR A 24 -14.88 21.49 13.17
CA THR A 24 -14.20 22.01 14.36
C THR A 24 -14.75 21.32 15.60
N GLU A 25 -14.25 21.67 16.79
CA GLU A 25 -14.84 21.24 18.06
C GLU A 25 -16.31 21.65 18.22
N ARG A 26 -16.76 22.70 17.51
CA ARG A 26 -18.10 23.30 17.69
C ARG A 26 -19.06 23.08 16.52
N ALA A 27 -18.56 22.63 15.36
CA ALA A 27 -19.39 22.47 14.16
C ALA A 27 -18.86 21.37 13.25
N ARG A 28 -19.78 20.66 12.59
CA ARG A 28 -19.47 19.68 11.54
C ARG A 28 -19.83 20.26 10.18
N TYR A 29 -18.92 20.21 9.22
CA TYR A 29 -19.12 20.77 7.87
C TYR A 29 -19.34 19.70 6.81
N LEU A 30 -18.73 18.53 6.99
CA LEU A 30 -18.86 17.41 6.07
C LEU A 30 -18.81 16.10 6.85
N THR A 31 -19.67 15.16 6.47
CA THR A 31 -19.68 13.79 6.99
C THR A 31 -19.90 12.86 5.81
N PHE A 32 -19.02 11.88 5.64
CA PHE A 32 -19.20 10.86 4.60
C PHE A 32 -18.72 9.50 5.09
N ASP A 33 -19.39 8.47 4.59
CA ASP A 33 -19.00 7.08 4.78
C ASP A 33 -18.02 6.68 3.70
N TYR A 34 -17.11 5.76 4.04
CA TYR A 34 -16.12 5.25 3.10
C TYR A 34 -15.79 3.78 3.38
N LEU A 35 -15.26 3.10 2.36
CA LEU A 35 -14.70 1.77 2.53
C LEU A 35 -13.28 1.90 3.09
N ALA A 36 -13.10 1.45 4.33
CA ALA A 36 -11.79 1.43 4.97
C ALA A 36 -11.01 0.19 4.53
N CYS A 37 -9.87 0.40 3.88
CA CYS A 37 -8.93 -0.66 3.51
C CYS A 37 -7.67 -0.53 4.38
N ARG A 38 -7.40 -1.54 5.21
CA ARG A 38 -6.24 -1.57 6.10
C ARG A 38 -5.20 -2.53 5.54
N LEU A 39 -4.13 -1.99 4.96
CA LEU A 39 -3.09 -2.81 4.31
C LEU A 39 -2.37 -3.68 5.32
N ASP A 40 -2.10 -3.16 6.52
CA ASP A 40 -1.43 -3.87 7.61
C ASP A 40 -2.17 -5.11 8.14
N ALA A 41 -3.46 -5.25 7.78
CA ALA A 41 -4.30 -6.39 8.11
C ALA A 41 -4.49 -7.35 6.92
N MET A 42 -4.03 -7.00 5.73
CA MET A 42 -4.10 -7.84 4.55
C MET A 42 -2.88 -8.77 4.50
N ASP A 43 -3.11 -10.06 4.25
CA ASP A 43 -2.01 -11.01 4.04
C ASP A 43 -1.35 -10.73 2.68
N ALA A 44 -0.07 -10.33 2.70
CA ALA A 44 0.67 -10.00 1.50
C ALA A 44 0.77 -11.18 0.52
N THR A 45 0.73 -12.42 1.02
CA THR A 45 0.89 -13.63 0.20
C THR A 45 -0.24 -13.81 -0.81
N GLU A 46 -1.45 -13.36 -0.48
CA GLU A 46 -2.61 -13.40 -1.37
C GLU A 46 -2.46 -12.49 -2.60
N TRP A 47 -1.56 -11.51 -2.54
CA TRP A 47 -1.41 -10.45 -3.55
C TRP A 47 -0.10 -10.52 -4.34
N LEU A 48 0.76 -11.49 -4.07
CA LEU A 48 2.11 -11.61 -4.69
C LEU A 48 2.06 -11.65 -6.22
N TYR A 49 1.00 -12.23 -6.78
CA TYR A 49 0.82 -12.41 -8.22
C TYR A 49 -0.39 -11.66 -8.77
N SER A 50 -0.95 -10.73 -8.00
CA SER A 50 -2.06 -9.90 -8.48
C SER A 50 -1.64 -9.09 -9.72
N ASP A 51 -2.59 -8.91 -10.62
CA ASP A 51 -2.54 -8.00 -11.77
C ASP A 51 -2.91 -6.56 -11.40
N ASN A 52 -3.28 -6.31 -10.13
CA ASN A 52 -3.57 -4.98 -9.62
C ASN A 52 -2.26 -4.26 -9.23
N PRO A 53 -1.84 -3.22 -9.98
CA PRO A 53 -0.60 -2.51 -9.68
C PRO A 53 -0.61 -1.84 -8.31
N VAL A 54 -1.78 -1.37 -7.84
CA VAL A 54 -1.92 -0.74 -6.51
C VAL A 54 -1.64 -1.74 -5.40
N ALA A 55 -2.14 -2.98 -5.53
CA ALA A 55 -1.85 -4.04 -4.57
C ALA A 55 -0.36 -4.40 -4.59
N ARG A 56 0.23 -4.54 -5.79
CA ARG A 56 1.63 -4.94 -5.95
C ARG A 56 2.63 -3.95 -5.37
N VAL A 57 2.44 -2.64 -5.60
CA VAL A 57 3.34 -1.62 -5.00
C VAL A 57 3.17 -1.49 -3.49
N ASN A 58 2.07 -2.00 -2.92
CA ASN A 58 1.78 -1.94 -1.50
C ASN A 58 2.11 -3.22 -0.72
N LEU A 59 2.67 -4.26 -1.36
CA LEU A 59 3.12 -5.47 -0.65
C LEU A 59 4.00 -5.17 0.59
N PRO A 60 4.91 -4.18 0.59
CA PRO A 60 5.69 -3.87 1.79
C PRO A 60 4.87 -3.27 2.95
N ASN A 61 3.67 -2.76 2.66
CA ASN A 61 2.73 -2.23 3.66
C ASN A 61 1.73 -3.28 4.14
N MET A 62 1.76 -4.49 3.59
CA MET A 62 0.86 -5.59 3.96
C MET A 62 1.46 -6.48 5.06
N HIS A 63 0.62 -7.27 5.71
CA HIS A 63 1.06 -8.23 6.71
C HIS A 63 1.92 -9.31 6.07
N SER A 64 3.13 -9.49 6.59
CA SER A 64 4.04 -10.59 6.25
C SER A 64 4.99 -10.87 7.42
N PRO A 65 5.51 -12.10 7.55
CA PRO A 65 6.59 -12.40 8.48
C PRO A 65 7.81 -11.51 8.20
N ALA A 66 8.53 -11.10 9.26
CA ALA A 66 9.71 -10.25 9.12
C ALA A 66 10.82 -10.90 8.27
N SER A 67 10.88 -12.24 8.22
CA SER A 67 11.80 -13.01 7.37
C SER A 67 11.59 -12.75 5.88
N ASP A 68 10.39 -12.31 5.49
CA ASP A 68 9.93 -12.28 4.11
C ASP A 68 9.94 -10.86 3.53
N ARG A 69 10.37 -9.85 4.32
CA ARG A 69 10.43 -8.45 3.90
C ARG A 69 11.19 -8.24 2.60
N VAL A 70 12.31 -8.94 2.42
CA VAL A 70 13.12 -8.92 1.19
C VAL A 70 12.33 -9.47 -0.01
N GLU A 71 11.56 -10.53 0.20
CA GLU A 71 10.72 -11.12 -0.84
C GLU A 71 9.55 -10.20 -1.19
N MET A 72 8.88 -9.61 -0.21
CA MET A 72 7.78 -8.66 -0.46
C MET A 72 8.26 -7.45 -1.26
N TYR A 73 9.44 -6.92 -0.91
CA TYR A 73 10.08 -5.87 -1.68
C TYR A 73 10.39 -6.32 -3.12
N ALA A 74 11.00 -7.50 -3.31
CA ALA A 74 11.32 -8.03 -4.63
C ALA A 74 10.07 -8.24 -5.49
N GLN A 75 8.98 -8.75 -4.90
CA GLN A 75 7.71 -8.95 -5.59
C GLN A 75 6.99 -7.65 -5.92
N ALA A 76 7.13 -6.62 -5.08
CA ALA A 76 6.63 -5.28 -5.35
C ALA A 76 7.34 -4.64 -6.54
N VAL A 77 8.69 -4.68 -6.55
CA VAL A 77 9.49 -4.17 -7.67
C VAL A 77 9.18 -4.93 -8.96
N ARG A 78 9.13 -6.27 -8.91
CA ARG A 78 8.75 -7.10 -10.05
C ARG A 78 7.36 -6.75 -10.58
N GLY A 79 6.39 -6.60 -9.69
CA GLY A 79 5.02 -6.23 -10.05
C GLY A 79 4.97 -4.86 -10.72
N LEU A 80 5.65 -3.87 -10.15
CA LEU A 80 5.74 -2.52 -10.72
C LEU A 80 6.31 -2.54 -12.14
N LEU A 81 7.45 -3.22 -12.34
CA LEU A 81 8.09 -3.30 -13.65
C LEU A 81 7.25 -4.05 -14.70
N THR A 82 6.39 -4.97 -14.25
CA THR A 82 5.52 -5.78 -15.11
C THR A 82 4.25 -5.04 -15.50
N LEU A 83 3.66 -4.28 -14.56
CA LEU A 83 2.30 -3.75 -14.69
C LEU A 83 2.24 -2.26 -15.08
N GLU A 84 3.30 -1.48 -14.82
CA GLU A 84 3.33 -0.04 -15.15
C GLU A 84 4.28 0.23 -16.33
N PRO A 85 3.75 0.52 -17.54
CA PRO A 85 4.58 0.80 -18.71
C PRO A 85 5.26 2.18 -18.65
N ASP A 86 4.71 3.15 -17.92
CA ASP A 86 5.24 4.51 -17.87
C ASP A 86 6.53 4.57 -17.02
N GLY A 87 7.64 4.99 -17.62
CA GLY A 87 8.94 5.08 -16.94
C GLY A 87 8.98 6.11 -15.82
N VAL A 88 8.27 7.23 -15.96
CA VAL A 88 8.21 8.29 -14.94
C VAL A 88 7.41 7.81 -13.74
N LYS A 89 6.28 7.14 -13.97
CA LYS A 89 5.50 6.53 -12.88
C LYS A 89 6.26 5.41 -12.19
N ARG A 90 6.99 4.57 -12.95
CA ARG A 90 7.86 3.55 -12.37
C ARG A 90 8.90 4.14 -11.43
N ALA A 91 9.58 5.21 -11.82
CA ALA A 91 10.56 5.87 -10.95
C ALA A 91 9.91 6.36 -9.65
N LYS A 92 8.75 7.04 -9.75
CA LYS A 92 8.00 7.53 -8.58
C LYS A 92 7.55 6.39 -7.65
N TYR A 93 7.03 5.30 -8.20
CA TYR A 93 6.53 4.19 -7.38
C TYR A 93 7.64 3.30 -6.83
N LEU A 94 8.80 3.24 -7.50
CA LEU A 94 9.98 2.59 -6.95
C LEU A 94 10.45 3.32 -5.68
N GLU A 95 10.54 4.66 -5.72
CA GLU A 95 10.86 5.47 -4.53
C GLU A 95 9.85 5.22 -3.39
N PHE A 96 8.56 5.13 -3.71
CA PHE A 96 7.53 4.77 -2.73
C PHE A 96 7.74 3.39 -2.11
N ILE A 97 8.07 2.37 -2.92
CA ILE A 97 8.36 1.01 -2.45
C ILE A 97 9.59 1.01 -1.53
N ASP A 98 10.66 1.72 -1.91
CA ASP A 98 11.90 1.85 -1.13
C ASP A 98 11.62 2.43 0.26
N ILE A 99 10.89 3.55 0.32
CA ILE A 99 10.53 4.23 1.57
C ILE A 99 9.62 3.34 2.43
N SER A 100 8.64 2.67 1.81
CA SER A 100 7.66 1.85 2.51
C SER A 100 8.29 0.59 3.11
N ALA A 101 9.13 -0.10 2.33
CA ALA A 101 9.80 -1.31 2.76
C ALA A 101 10.84 -1.01 3.84
N ALA A 102 11.57 0.11 3.73
CA ALA A 102 12.62 0.51 4.66
C ALA A 102 13.56 -0.66 4.99
N LEU A 103 14.03 -1.38 3.97
CA LEU A 103 14.96 -2.49 4.14
C LEU A 103 16.28 -1.96 4.73
N THR A 104 16.85 -2.72 5.66
CA THR A 104 18.19 -2.48 6.19
C THR A 104 19.25 -2.77 5.13
N ASP A 105 20.48 -2.25 5.32
CA ASP A 105 21.60 -2.54 4.43
C ASP A 105 21.89 -4.04 4.27
N ASN A 106 21.63 -4.84 5.30
CA ASN A 106 21.76 -6.29 5.21
C ASN A 106 20.66 -6.91 4.34
N GLU A 107 19.42 -6.49 4.50
CA GLU A 107 18.29 -6.92 3.67
C GLU A 107 18.48 -6.50 2.21
N PHE A 108 18.92 -5.26 1.95
CA PHE A 108 19.26 -4.82 0.59
C PHE A 108 20.42 -5.62 -0.02
N ARG A 109 21.44 -5.97 0.77
CA ARG A 109 22.51 -6.87 0.29
C ARG A 109 21.98 -8.26 -0.03
N ARG A 110 20.99 -8.77 0.69
CA ARG A 110 20.33 -10.05 0.36
C ARG A 110 19.52 -9.95 -0.91
N TYR A 111 18.81 -8.84 -1.13
CA TYR A 111 18.05 -8.58 -2.36
C TYR A 111 18.93 -8.55 -3.63
N ARG A 112 20.15 -7.99 -3.53
CA ARG A 112 21.05 -7.80 -4.68
C ARG A 112 21.92 -9.01 -5.03
N ARG A 113 21.86 -10.09 -4.25
CA ARG A 113 22.59 -11.33 -4.52
C ARG A 113 21.81 -12.22 -5.47
#